data_AF-A0AAV5QK20-F1
#
_entry.id   AF-A0AAV5QK20-F1
#
_cell.length_a   1.000
_cell.length_b   1.000
_cell.length_c   1.000
_cell.angle_alpha   90.00
_cell.angle_beta   90.00
_cell.angle_gamma   90.00
#
_symmetry.space_group_name_H-M   'P 1'
#
loop_
_entity.id
_entity.type
_entity.pdbx_description
1 polymer ?
#
loop_
_entity_poly.entity_id
_entity_poly.type
_entity_poly.pdbx_seq_one_letter_code
_entity_poly.pdbx_strand_id
1 'polypeptide(L)'
;MIEITRAPLPDAHIVNGKEFPALYNFKESGKDLDIFLRFLADKAKTGFFAKALADHGAIVLRDSGFIDPESLSKIVETISVNSNNKFFFQAGSTAQRSDIAKYITSANEGDPSINIHQHNEFSRFDTFPRNLFFICQDIDDSTIGGETPLVHGYEFFETLNKIYPQYVKDLAEKKLYFKQVWKYRSDNNTSWENKYCFGQDINPEDDIATKKEKAEKQASERITKDWEWDDDNNLVVHQHTVPIRYFSSKYREDNAKYPVFFNSLATYYYTQKHGKFSSTIQYDNKEDIPTEFLEAILENSIKLEYNHKWKKGDIAIVDNYQVSHGRLGWSNGSRKVVVSMWDDVEKLDYPAWVPGEHSK
;
A
#
# COMPACT_ATOMS: atom_id res chain seq x y z
N MET A 1 3.47 -16.79 -29.94
CA MET A 1 2.28 -16.27 -29.22
C MET A 1 2.77 -15.87 -27.84
N ILE A 2 2.31 -14.74 -27.29
CA ILE A 2 2.71 -14.35 -25.94
C ILE A 2 2.09 -15.34 -24.95
N GLU A 3 2.89 -15.83 -24.01
CA GLU A 3 2.46 -16.72 -22.95
C GLU A 3 2.73 -16.08 -21.59
N ILE A 4 1.87 -16.41 -20.62
CA ILE A 4 2.07 -16.09 -19.21
C ILE A 4 2.00 -17.41 -18.44
N THR A 5 3.05 -17.73 -17.71
CA THR A 5 3.19 -19.03 -17.03
C THR A 5 3.62 -18.84 -15.59
N ARG A 6 3.03 -19.62 -14.68
CA ARG A 6 3.40 -19.60 -13.26
C ARG A 6 4.83 -20.14 -13.09
N ALA A 7 5.58 -19.54 -12.19
CA ALA A 7 6.91 -19.98 -11.79
C ALA A 7 7.03 -19.93 -10.25
N PRO A 8 7.90 -20.75 -9.65
CA PRO A 8 8.12 -20.71 -8.20
C PRO A 8 8.86 -19.44 -7.79
N LEU A 9 8.53 -18.93 -6.61
CA LEU A 9 9.35 -17.95 -5.89
C LEU A 9 10.02 -18.64 -4.69
N PRO A 10 11.34 -18.50 -4.50
CA PRO A 10 11.99 -18.88 -3.26
C PRO A 10 11.34 -18.14 -2.09
N ASP A 11 11.26 -18.81 -0.94
CA ASP A 11 10.78 -18.23 0.32
C ASP A 11 9.30 -17.77 0.30
N ALA A 12 8.51 -18.15 -0.73
CA ALA A 12 7.08 -17.90 -0.73
C ALA A 12 6.37 -18.68 0.39
N HIS A 13 5.38 -18.05 1.01
CA HIS A 13 4.57 -18.64 2.07
C HIS A 13 3.36 -19.37 1.48
N ILE A 14 2.71 -20.19 2.32
CA ILE A 14 1.38 -20.74 2.02
C ILE A 14 0.37 -20.15 3.00
N VAL A 15 -0.57 -19.37 2.47
CA VAL A 15 -1.62 -18.71 3.26
C VAL A 15 -2.97 -19.17 2.73
N ASN A 16 -3.82 -19.73 3.60
CA ASN A 16 -5.10 -20.34 3.21
C ASN A 16 -4.99 -21.33 2.04
N GLY A 17 -3.94 -22.15 2.04
CA GLY A 17 -3.68 -23.15 1.00
C GLY A 17 -3.22 -22.58 -0.35
N LYS A 18 -2.95 -21.27 -0.43
CA LYS A 18 -2.47 -20.58 -1.63
C LYS A 18 -1.07 -20.03 -1.41
N GLU A 19 -0.26 -20.02 -2.46
CA GLU A 19 1.09 -19.43 -2.44
C GLU A 19 1.02 -17.90 -2.29
N PHE A 20 1.90 -17.31 -1.49
CA PHE A 20 2.02 -15.86 -1.32
C PHE A 20 3.50 -15.44 -1.33
N PRO A 21 3.90 -14.49 -2.19
CA PRO A 21 3.23 -14.08 -3.43
C PRO A 21 3.40 -15.13 -4.56
N ALA A 22 2.68 -14.97 -5.67
CA ALA A 22 2.85 -15.81 -6.86
C ALA A 22 3.64 -15.09 -7.98
N LEU A 23 4.50 -15.81 -8.70
CA LEU A 23 5.23 -15.29 -9.85
C LEU A 23 4.65 -15.82 -11.17
N TYR A 24 4.55 -14.91 -12.13
CA TYR A 24 4.22 -15.21 -13.51
C TYR A 24 5.28 -14.64 -14.45
N ASN A 25 5.87 -15.51 -15.28
CA ASN A 25 6.82 -15.11 -16.32
C ASN A 25 6.09 -14.98 -17.65
N PHE A 26 6.40 -13.90 -18.38
CA PHE A 26 6.03 -13.78 -19.77
C PHE A 26 7.05 -14.47 -20.68
N LYS A 27 6.58 -15.00 -21.81
CA LYS A 27 7.43 -15.46 -22.92
C LYS A 27 7.00 -14.76 -24.20
N GLU A 28 7.97 -14.46 -25.07
CA GLU A 28 7.75 -13.81 -26.37
C GLU A 28 7.05 -12.42 -26.31
N SER A 29 7.12 -11.73 -25.16
CA SER A 29 6.48 -10.44 -24.86
C SER A 29 7.22 -9.22 -25.42
N GLY A 30 8.55 -9.18 -25.31
CA GLY A 30 9.37 -7.97 -25.49
C GLY A 30 9.63 -7.48 -26.93
N LYS A 31 8.80 -7.85 -27.91
CA LYS A 31 9.03 -7.50 -29.34
C LYS A 31 8.13 -6.37 -29.84
N ASP A 32 6.86 -6.35 -29.43
CA ASP A 32 5.86 -5.39 -29.90
C ASP A 32 4.92 -5.03 -28.75
N LEU A 33 4.96 -3.75 -28.35
CA LEU A 33 4.18 -3.25 -27.24
C LEU A 33 2.67 -3.35 -27.51
N ASP A 34 2.19 -3.04 -28.71
CA ASP A 34 0.75 -3.02 -29.00
C ASP A 34 0.16 -4.44 -29.01
N ILE A 35 0.93 -5.43 -29.43
CA ILE A 35 0.56 -6.85 -29.32
C ILE A 35 0.54 -7.28 -27.84
N PHE A 36 1.53 -6.84 -27.05
CA PHE A 36 1.60 -7.13 -25.62
C PHE A 36 0.45 -6.50 -24.83
N LEU A 37 0.11 -5.24 -25.09
CA LEU A 37 -1.02 -4.56 -24.46
C LEU A 37 -2.35 -5.24 -24.79
N ARG A 38 -2.57 -5.68 -26.04
CA ARG A 38 -3.77 -6.46 -26.40
C ARG A 38 -3.87 -7.77 -25.60
N PHE A 39 -2.76 -8.50 -25.50
CA PHE A 39 -2.70 -9.72 -24.69
C PHE A 39 -3.04 -9.45 -23.21
N LEU A 40 -2.47 -8.40 -22.61
CA LEU A 40 -2.76 -8.01 -21.23
C LEU A 40 -4.22 -7.61 -21.03
N ALA A 41 -4.78 -6.85 -21.99
CA ALA A 41 -6.19 -6.45 -21.96
C ALA A 41 -7.12 -7.66 -21.97
N ASP A 42 -6.86 -8.66 -22.83
CA ASP A 42 -7.65 -9.88 -22.89
C ASP A 42 -7.54 -10.68 -21.58
N LYS A 43 -6.33 -10.81 -21.01
CA LYS A 43 -6.14 -11.45 -19.70
C LYS A 43 -6.90 -10.73 -18.59
N ALA A 44 -6.80 -9.40 -18.53
CA ALA A 44 -7.51 -8.59 -17.54
C ALA A 44 -9.03 -8.77 -17.64
N LYS A 45 -9.61 -8.72 -18.86
CA LYS A 45 -11.05 -8.93 -19.09
C LYS A 45 -11.55 -10.31 -18.68
N THR A 46 -10.71 -11.34 -18.79
CA THR A 46 -11.06 -12.69 -18.29
C THR A 46 -11.02 -12.80 -16.77
N GLY A 47 -10.62 -11.75 -16.05
CA GLY A 47 -10.47 -11.75 -14.59
C GLY A 47 -9.18 -12.39 -14.11
N PHE A 48 -8.20 -12.67 -14.99
CA PHE A 48 -6.96 -13.37 -14.64
C PHE A 48 -6.21 -12.67 -13.49
N PHE A 49 -5.93 -11.37 -13.62
CA PHE A 49 -5.18 -10.63 -12.60
C PHE A 49 -5.98 -10.47 -11.29
N ALA A 50 -7.29 -10.20 -11.38
CA ALA A 50 -8.15 -10.09 -10.22
C ALA A 50 -8.24 -11.41 -9.44
N LYS A 51 -8.34 -12.55 -10.14
CA LYS A 51 -8.30 -13.89 -9.53
C LYS A 51 -6.93 -14.18 -8.91
N ALA A 52 -5.85 -13.88 -9.62
CA ALA A 52 -4.51 -14.10 -9.11
C ALA A 52 -4.23 -13.28 -7.84
N LEU A 53 -4.64 -12.00 -7.80
CA LEU A 53 -4.56 -11.16 -6.59
C LEU A 53 -5.47 -11.66 -5.47
N ALA A 54 -6.69 -12.09 -5.78
CA ALA A 54 -7.61 -12.61 -4.77
C ALA A 54 -7.13 -13.93 -4.15
N ASP A 55 -6.42 -14.77 -4.92
CA ASP A 55 -5.85 -16.03 -4.44
C ASP A 55 -4.53 -15.83 -3.69
N HIS A 56 -3.68 -14.93 -4.19
CA HIS A 56 -2.28 -14.83 -3.77
C HIS A 56 -1.95 -13.57 -2.98
N GLY A 57 -2.84 -12.60 -2.82
CA GLY A 57 -2.58 -11.31 -2.16
C GLY A 57 -1.65 -10.37 -2.93
N ALA A 58 -0.54 -10.89 -3.44
CA ALA A 58 0.38 -10.19 -4.33
C ALA A 58 0.88 -11.12 -5.44
N ILE A 59 1.11 -10.54 -6.61
CA ILE A 59 1.68 -11.25 -7.77
C ILE A 59 2.85 -10.47 -8.34
N VAL A 60 3.82 -11.19 -8.89
CA VAL A 60 4.95 -10.61 -9.62
C VAL A 60 4.82 -11.02 -11.07
N LEU A 61 4.86 -10.03 -11.97
CA LEU A 61 4.95 -10.23 -13.40
C LEU A 61 6.38 -9.95 -13.84
N ARG A 62 7.00 -10.91 -14.50
CA ARG A 62 8.41 -10.87 -14.89
C ARG A 62 8.59 -11.13 -16.37
N ASP A 63 9.70 -10.61 -16.92
CA ASP A 63 10.09 -10.77 -18.33
C ASP A 63 9.12 -10.12 -19.33
N SER A 64 8.52 -8.96 -18.97
CA SER A 64 7.69 -8.19 -19.91
C SER A 64 8.47 -7.72 -21.14
N GLY A 65 9.78 -7.47 -20.98
CA GLY A 65 10.65 -6.90 -22.01
C GLY A 65 10.55 -5.37 -22.15
N PHE A 66 9.72 -4.72 -21.34
CA PHE A 66 9.50 -3.26 -21.37
C PHE A 66 9.88 -2.65 -20.03
N ILE A 67 10.80 -1.68 -20.05
CA ILE A 67 11.34 -1.05 -18.83
C ILE A 67 11.31 0.48 -18.88
N ASP A 68 11.03 1.08 -20.05
CA ASP A 68 10.91 2.52 -20.16
C ASP A 68 9.60 3.00 -19.49
N PRO A 69 9.59 4.20 -18.89
CA PRO A 69 8.43 4.72 -18.17
C PRO A 69 7.12 4.74 -18.96
N GLU A 70 7.16 5.05 -20.26
CA GLU A 70 5.96 5.21 -21.08
C GLU A 70 5.32 3.86 -21.40
N SER A 71 6.13 2.85 -21.73
CA SER A 71 5.63 1.48 -21.91
C SER A 71 5.09 0.90 -20.60
N LEU A 72 5.78 1.13 -19.48
CA LEU A 72 5.31 0.69 -18.16
C LEU A 72 3.99 1.35 -17.77
N SER A 73 3.83 2.64 -18.05
CA SER A 73 2.59 3.39 -17.83
C SER A 73 1.42 2.75 -18.59
N LYS A 74 1.63 2.45 -19.88
CA LYS A 74 0.61 1.79 -20.71
C LYS A 74 0.29 0.37 -20.23
N ILE A 75 1.29 -0.39 -19.76
CA ILE A 75 1.08 -1.73 -19.21
C ILE A 75 0.19 -1.67 -17.96
N VAL A 76 0.51 -0.78 -17.01
CA VAL A 76 -0.28 -0.59 -15.78
C VAL A 76 -1.69 -0.11 -16.10
N GLU A 77 -1.83 0.91 -16.96
CA GLU A 77 -3.14 1.41 -17.40
C GLU A 77 -3.98 0.30 -18.04
N THR A 78 -3.36 -0.51 -18.91
CA THR A 78 -4.04 -1.60 -19.60
C THR A 78 -4.54 -2.66 -18.63
N ILE A 79 -3.70 -3.13 -17.71
CA ILE A 79 -4.10 -4.12 -16.70
C ILE A 79 -5.24 -3.55 -15.84
N SER A 80 -5.09 -2.32 -15.35
CA SER A 80 -6.02 -1.73 -14.39
C SER A 80 -7.38 -1.39 -15.01
N VAL A 81 -7.41 -0.66 -16.13
CA VAL A 81 -8.67 -0.25 -16.78
C VAL A 81 -9.46 -1.46 -17.25
N ASN A 82 -8.80 -2.47 -17.83
CA ASN A 82 -9.48 -3.70 -18.27
C ASN A 82 -9.84 -4.65 -17.11
N SER A 83 -9.39 -4.35 -15.88
CA SER A 83 -9.82 -5.01 -14.64
C SER A 83 -10.91 -4.21 -13.89
N ASN A 84 -11.50 -3.18 -14.53
CA ASN A 84 -12.49 -2.28 -13.93
C ASN A 84 -11.97 -1.47 -12.73
N ASN A 85 -10.69 -1.09 -12.78
CA ASN A 85 -10.09 -0.16 -11.82
C ASN A 85 -10.00 1.25 -12.38
N LYS A 86 -10.00 2.24 -11.49
CA LYS A 86 -9.71 3.65 -11.77
C LYS A 86 -8.42 4.07 -11.09
N PHE A 87 -7.73 5.06 -11.65
CA PHE A 87 -6.53 5.58 -11.04
C PHE A 87 -6.85 6.18 -9.67
N PHE A 88 -6.04 5.85 -8.66
CA PHE A 88 -6.24 6.37 -7.30
C PHE A 88 -5.65 7.77 -7.20
N PHE A 89 -6.51 8.72 -6.83
CA PHE A 89 -6.10 10.09 -6.54
C PHE A 89 -5.48 10.15 -5.16
N GLN A 90 -4.21 10.53 -5.08
CA GLN A 90 -3.45 10.59 -3.83
C GLN A 90 -3.68 11.93 -3.12
N ALA A 91 -4.04 11.88 -1.84
CA ALA A 91 -4.05 13.03 -0.94
C ALA A 91 -3.56 12.60 0.44
N GLY A 92 -2.89 13.48 1.18
CA GLY A 92 -2.35 13.19 2.51
C GLY A 92 -1.11 12.28 2.50
N SER A 93 -0.33 12.25 1.42
CA SER A 93 0.95 11.52 1.37
C SER A 93 2.10 12.36 1.92
N THR A 94 2.87 11.80 2.85
CA THR A 94 4.15 12.38 3.31
C THR A 94 5.35 11.87 2.51
N ALA A 95 5.15 10.94 1.57
CA ALA A 95 6.23 10.42 0.74
C ALA A 95 6.71 11.50 -0.24
N GLN A 96 8.02 11.64 -0.35
CA GLN A 96 8.63 12.49 -1.37
C GLN A 96 8.59 11.76 -2.70
N ARG A 97 7.93 12.38 -3.69
CA ARG A 97 7.63 11.78 -4.99
C ARG A 97 7.82 12.78 -6.13
N SER A 98 8.17 12.23 -7.28
CA SER A 98 8.28 12.91 -8.57
C SER A 98 7.38 12.21 -9.59
N ASP A 99 6.73 12.98 -10.47
CA ASP A 99 6.00 12.43 -11.62
C ASP A 99 7.02 11.87 -12.64
N ILE A 100 6.91 10.58 -13.00
CA ILE A 100 7.84 9.90 -13.91
C ILE A 100 7.22 9.70 -15.30
N ALA A 101 5.95 9.30 -15.33
CA ALA A 101 5.13 9.17 -16.53
C ALA A 101 3.65 9.26 -16.12
N LYS A 102 2.71 9.20 -17.07
CA LYS A 102 1.28 9.12 -16.77
C LYS A 102 1.02 7.96 -15.77
N TYR A 103 0.32 8.23 -14.68
CA TYR A 103 0.02 7.28 -13.60
C TYR A 103 1.22 6.66 -12.87
N ILE A 104 2.45 7.06 -13.15
CA ILE A 104 3.66 6.52 -12.52
C ILE A 104 4.40 7.64 -11.80
N THR A 105 4.66 7.42 -10.52
CA THR A 105 5.46 8.29 -9.66
C THR A 105 6.68 7.53 -9.14
N SER A 106 7.71 8.23 -8.66
CA SER A 106 8.76 7.57 -7.88
C SER A 106 8.18 6.95 -6.59
N ALA A 107 8.78 5.84 -6.14
CA ALA A 107 8.63 5.42 -4.74
C ALA A 107 9.27 6.46 -3.82
N ASN A 108 8.97 6.39 -2.50
CA ASN A 108 9.52 7.32 -1.52
C ASN A 108 11.03 7.52 -1.68
N GLU A 109 11.45 8.76 -1.97
CA GLU A 109 12.83 9.16 -2.25
C GLU A 109 13.66 9.48 -0.97
N GLY A 110 13.15 9.08 0.20
CA GLY A 110 13.86 9.25 1.48
C GLY A 110 15.15 8.43 1.58
N ASP A 111 15.88 8.63 2.68
CA ASP A 111 17.21 8.03 2.91
C ASP A 111 17.27 6.53 2.54
N PRO A 112 18.13 6.13 1.59
CA PRO A 112 18.21 4.76 1.11
C PRO A 112 18.65 3.77 2.19
N SER A 113 19.35 4.22 3.24
CA SER A 113 19.85 3.37 4.33
C SER A 113 18.78 2.97 5.36
N ILE A 114 17.63 3.63 5.36
CA ILE A 114 16.59 3.45 6.39
C ILE A 114 15.51 2.47 5.94
N ASN A 115 15.15 1.53 6.82
CA ASN A 115 14.01 0.66 6.61
C ASN A 115 12.68 1.43 6.75
N ILE A 116 11.74 1.14 5.87
CA ILE A 116 10.32 1.47 6.05
C ILE A 116 9.63 0.18 6.47
N HIS A 117 9.07 0.16 7.67
CA HIS A 117 8.40 -1.03 8.21
C HIS A 117 6.98 -1.20 7.63
N GLN A 118 6.41 -2.37 7.92
CA GLN A 118 5.11 -2.80 7.38
C GLN A 118 4.00 -1.78 7.60
N HIS A 119 3.29 -1.48 6.52
CA HIS A 119 2.07 -0.69 6.49
C HIS A 119 1.21 -1.08 5.29
N ASN A 120 -0.10 -0.91 5.40
CA ASN A 120 -0.99 -0.83 4.24
C ASN A 120 -1.05 0.63 3.76
N GLU A 121 -0.98 0.84 2.45
CA GLU A 121 -0.94 2.20 1.90
C GLU A 121 -2.27 2.92 2.20
N PHE A 122 -2.20 4.16 2.69
CA PHE A 122 -3.37 4.99 3.04
C PHE A 122 -4.30 4.36 4.11
N SER A 123 -3.90 3.32 4.85
CA SER A 123 -4.79 2.62 5.81
C SER A 123 -5.26 3.45 7.00
N ARG A 124 -4.69 4.64 7.16
CA ARG A 124 -5.10 5.63 8.16
C ARG A 124 -6.19 6.59 7.65
N PHE A 125 -6.66 6.45 6.42
CA PHE A 125 -7.63 7.35 5.80
C PHE A 125 -8.95 6.65 5.48
N ASP A 126 -9.98 7.45 5.18
CA ASP A 126 -11.27 6.95 4.68
C ASP A 126 -11.19 6.41 3.25
N THR A 127 -10.20 6.87 2.48
CA THR A 127 -9.95 6.40 1.11
C THR A 127 -8.52 5.90 0.94
N PHE A 128 -8.39 4.74 0.31
CA PHE A 128 -7.14 4.04 0.10
C PHE A 128 -7.21 3.27 -1.23
N PRO A 129 -6.08 3.06 -1.91
CA PRO A 129 -6.04 2.29 -3.15
C PRO A 129 -6.29 0.81 -2.86
N ARG A 130 -6.91 0.14 -3.83
CA ARG A 130 -7.04 -1.31 -3.85
C ARG A 130 -5.74 -1.99 -4.25
N ASN A 131 -5.15 -1.53 -5.36
CA ASN A 131 -4.01 -2.17 -5.99
C ASN A 131 -2.82 -1.21 -6.03
N LEU A 132 -1.66 -1.71 -5.61
CA LEU A 132 -0.38 -1.04 -5.72
C LEU A 132 0.46 -1.75 -6.77
N PHE A 133 1.04 -1.00 -7.69
CA PHE A 133 2.04 -1.50 -8.62
C PHE A 133 3.40 -0.99 -8.16
N PHE A 134 4.32 -1.88 -7.81
CA PHE A 134 5.73 -1.59 -7.63
C PHE A 134 6.50 -2.13 -8.82
N ILE A 135 7.26 -1.26 -9.51
CA ILE A 135 7.94 -1.64 -10.75
C ILE A 135 9.43 -1.33 -10.61
N CYS A 136 10.28 -2.35 -10.72
CA CYS A 136 11.72 -2.19 -10.70
C CYS A 136 12.22 -1.74 -12.08
N GLN A 137 12.39 -0.43 -12.27
CA GLN A 137 12.99 0.10 -13.50
C GLN A 137 14.47 -0.24 -13.61
N ASP A 138 15.16 -0.24 -12.47
CA ASP A 138 16.59 -0.53 -12.42
C ASP A 138 16.99 -1.03 -11.03
N ILE A 139 17.92 -1.98 -10.99
CA ILE A 139 18.62 -2.40 -9.78
C ILE A 139 20.01 -2.87 -10.18
N ASP A 140 21.03 -2.33 -9.54
CA ASP A 140 22.42 -2.72 -9.80
C ASP A 140 22.72 -4.07 -9.15
N ASP A 141 23.43 -4.95 -9.85
CA ASP A 141 23.81 -6.28 -9.35
C ASP A 141 24.67 -6.22 -8.07
N SER A 142 25.35 -5.09 -7.81
CA SER A 142 26.11 -4.82 -6.59
C SER A 142 25.27 -4.31 -5.43
N THR A 143 23.97 -4.03 -5.65
CA THR A 143 23.07 -3.54 -4.61
C THR A 143 22.88 -4.59 -3.52
N ILE A 144 23.14 -4.21 -2.28
CA ILE A 144 22.88 -5.04 -1.11
C ILE A 144 21.64 -4.48 -0.40
N GLY A 145 20.63 -5.32 -0.20
CA GLY A 145 19.34 -4.93 0.38
C GLY A 145 18.36 -4.35 -0.65
N GLY A 146 17.44 -3.51 -0.20
CA GLY A 146 16.49 -2.83 -1.09
C GLY A 146 15.29 -3.69 -1.51
N GLU A 147 15.10 -4.86 -0.91
CA GLU A 147 13.90 -5.65 -1.10
C GLU A 147 12.66 -4.86 -0.67
N THR A 148 11.53 -5.23 -1.27
CA THR A 148 10.21 -4.82 -0.78
C THR A 148 9.66 -5.98 0.07
N PRO A 149 9.72 -5.88 1.42
CA PRO A 149 9.12 -6.88 2.29
C PRO A 149 7.60 -6.82 2.18
N LEU A 150 6.96 -7.97 2.06
CA LEU A 150 5.51 -8.15 2.01
C LEU A 150 5.06 -9.09 3.13
N VAL A 151 3.94 -8.76 3.78
CA VAL A 151 3.33 -9.62 4.80
C VAL A 151 1.85 -9.79 4.50
N HIS A 152 1.38 -11.04 4.50
CA HIS A 152 -0.05 -11.32 4.32
C HIS A 152 -0.81 -11.03 5.62
N GLY A 153 -1.81 -10.16 5.55
CA GLY A 153 -2.58 -9.66 6.68
C GLY A 153 -3.32 -10.74 7.46
N TYR A 154 -3.75 -11.83 6.81
CA TYR A 154 -4.31 -13.01 7.50
C TYR A 154 -3.27 -13.78 8.31
N GLU A 155 -2.10 -14.07 7.74
CA GLU A 155 -1.01 -14.75 8.47
C GLU A 155 -0.55 -13.92 9.67
N PHE A 156 -0.47 -12.60 9.48
CA PHE A 156 -0.16 -11.68 10.56
C PHE A 156 -1.25 -11.65 11.63
N PHE A 157 -2.52 -11.59 11.23
CA PHE A 157 -3.66 -11.67 12.13
C PHE A 157 -3.62 -12.97 12.95
N GLU A 158 -3.53 -14.13 12.30
CA GLU A 158 -3.54 -15.44 12.96
C GLU A 158 -2.39 -15.57 13.97
N THR A 159 -1.20 -15.09 13.60
CA THR A 159 -0.03 -15.11 14.47
C THR A 159 -0.27 -14.31 15.75
N LEU A 160 -0.71 -13.04 15.64
CA LEU A 160 -0.95 -12.23 16.83
C LEU A 160 -2.19 -12.67 17.60
N ASN A 161 -3.25 -13.13 16.94
CA ASN A 161 -4.47 -13.60 17.59
C ASN A 161 -4.20 -14.86 18.43
N LYS A 162 -3.28 -15.72 17.98
CA LYS A 162 -2.87 -16.91 18.75
C LYS A 162 -2.07 -16.55 20.01
N ILE A 163 -1.25 -15.49 19.97
CA ILE A 163 -0.36 -15.11 21.07
C ILE A 163 -1.06 -14.14 22.04
N TYR A 164 -1.81 -13.18 21.51
CA TYR A 164 -2.48 -12.09 22.22
C TYR A 164 -3.96 -11.93 21.82
N PRO A 165 -4.81 -12.95 22.01
CA PRO A 165 -6.21 -12.92 21.56
C PRO A 165 -7.00 -11.75 22.14
N GLN A 166 -6.76 -11.39 23.40
CA GLN A 166 -7.45 -10.27 24.05
C GLN A 166 -7.03 -8.92 23.45
N TYR A 167 -5.74 -8.72 23.13
CA TYR A 167 -5.29 -7.47 22.50
C TYR A 167 -5.77 -7.33 21.06
N VAL A 168 -5.86 -8.43 20.32
CA VAL A 168 -6.46 -8.44 18.98
C VAL A 168 -7.96 -8.11 19.04
N LYS A 169 -8.67 -8.67 20.03
CA LYS A 169 -10.07 -8.33 20.30
C LYS A 169 -10.23 -6.85 20.64
N ASP A 170 -9.44 -6.33 21.58
CA ASP A 170 -9.48 -4.92 21.99
C ASP A 170 -9.17 -4.00 20.81
N LEU A 171 -8.21 -4.36 19.94
CA LEU A 171 -7.89 -3.60 18.74
C LEU A 171 -9.05 -3.56 17.73
N ALA A 172 -9.80 -4.65 17.59
CA ALA A 172 -10.98 -4.71 16.74
C ALA A 172 -12.13 -3.85 17.29
N GLU A 173 -12.39 -3.93 18.61
CA GLU A 173 -13.51 -3.25 19.27
C GLU A 173 -13.23 -1.75 19.46
N LYS A 174 -12.03 -1.41 19.94
CA LYS A 174 -11.63 -0.03 20.28
C LYS A 174 -11.07 0.75 19.09
N LYS A 175 -10.78 0.09 17.96
CA LYS A 175 -10.27 0.72 16.71
C LYS A 175 -8.99 1.53 16.95
N LEU A 176 -8.54 2.30 15.96
CA LEU A 176 -7.35 3.15 16.07
C LEU A 176 -7.66 4.62 15.86
N TYR A 177 -6.92 5.45 16.60
CA TYR A 177 -6.86 6.87 16.39
C TYR A 177 -5.44 7.34 16.04
N PHE A 178 -5.35 8.23 15.06
CA PHE A 178 -4.14 8.95 14.71
C PHE A 178 -4.41 10.46 14.67
N LYS A 179 -3.52 11.24 15.27
CA LYS A 179 -3.47 12.70 15.09
C LYS A 179 -2.29 13.05 14.20
N GLN A 180 -2.48 13.82 13.14
CA GLN A 180 -1.38 14.36 12.35
C GLN A 180 -1.55 15.86 12.12
N VAL A 181 -0.45 16.59 12.30
CA VAL A 181 -0.37 18.02 11.98
C VAL A 181 0.37 18.18 10.66
N TRP A 182 -0.30 18.77 9.67
CA TRP A 182 0.26 19.13 8.39
C TRP A 182 0.60 20.61 8.40
N LYS A 183 1.91 20.91 8.35
CA LYS A 183 2.37 22.28 8.52
C LYS A 183 2.03 23.15 7.32
N TYR A 184 1.74 24.43 7.54
CA TYR A 184 1.66 25.40 6.46
C TYR A 184 3.03 25.64 5.80
N ARG A 185 4.08 25.70 6.62
CA ARG A 185 5.46 25.83 6.19
C ARG A 185 6.24 24.57 6.55
N SER A 186 6.88 23.95 5.56
CA SER A 186 7.71 22.76 5.75
C SER A 186 8.93 22.80 4.84
N ASP A 187 10.06 22.27 5.32
CA ASP A 187 11.34 22.31 4.61
C ASP A 187 11.56 21.10 3.67
N ASN A 188 10.60 20.18 3.63
CA ASN A 188 10.74 18.86 2.98
C ASN A 188 9.55 18.51 2.07
N ASN A 189 8.88 19.52 1.51
CA ASN A 189 7.71 19.39 0.62
C ASN A 189 6.47 18.70 1.24
N THR A 190 6.39 18.57 2.58
CA THR A 190 5.20 18.03 3.25
C THR A 190 4.28 19.11 3.84
N SER A 191 4.28 20.31 3.26
CA SER A 191 3.25 21.31 3.60
C SER A 191 1.88 20.82 3.14
N TRP A 192 0.80 21.19 3.85
CA TRP A 192 -0.55 20.86 3.38
C TRP A 192 -0.84 21.46 1.98
N GLU A 193 -0.15 22.54 1.59
CA GLU A 193 -0.23 23.13 0.24
C GLU A 193 0.41 22.27 -0.86
N ASN A 194 1.17 21.22 -0.51
CA ASN A 194 1.81 20.38 -1.51
C ASN A 194 0.78 19.55 -2.29
N LYS A 195 1.01 19.37 -3.59
CA LYS A 195 0.18 18.60 -4.53
C LYS A 195 -0.20 17.21 -4.01
N TYR A 196 0.73 16.46 -3.42
CA TYR A 196 0.46 15.09 -2.92
C TYR A 196 -0.04 15.06 -1.47
N CYS A 197 -0.08 16.23 -0.81
CA CYS A 197 -0.73 16.44 0.48
C CYS A 197 -2.20 16.82 0.24
N PHE A 198 -2.58 18.09 0.40
CA PHE A 198 -3.96 18.56 0.21
C PHE A 198 -4.06 19.63 -0.89
N GLY A 199 -2.95 19.95 -1.55
CA GLY A 199 -2.84 21.10 -2.45
C GLY A 199 -2.98 20.80 -3.93
N GLN A 200 -3.56 19.65 -4.32
CA GLN A 200 -3.69 19.32 -5.74
C GLN A 200 -4.53 20.32 -6.54
N ASP A 201 -5.55 20.93 -5.90
CA ASP A 201 -6.42 21.93 -6.52
C ASP A 201 -6.01 23.38 -6.19
N ILE A 202 -4.93 23.56 -5.42
CA ILE A 202 -4.44 24.87 -4.98
C ILE A 202 -3.64 25.52 -6.10
N ASN A 203 -4.00 26.75 -6.45
CA ASN A 203 -3.16 27.60 -7.29
C ASN A 203 -2.21 28.40 -6.39
N PRO A 204 -0.95 28.63 -6.80
CA PRO A 204 0.00 29.43 -6.03
C PRO A 204 -0.51 30.84 -5.67
N GLU A 205 -1.29 31.44 -6.58
CA GLU A 205 -1.88 32.78 -6.47
C GLU A 205 -3.15 32.86 -5.61
N ASP A 206 -3.71 31.72 -5.19
CA ASP A 206 -4.88 31.72 -4.31
C ASP A 206 -4.54 32.39 -2.98
N ASP A 207 -5.48 33.17 -2.43
CA ASP A 207 -5.34 33.67 -1.07
C ASP A 207 -5.43 32.52 -0.05
N ILE A 208 -4.97 32.77 1.18
CA ILE A 208 -4.92 31.72 2.21
C ILE A 208 -6.30 31.12 2.51
N ALA A 209 -7.37 31.90 2.44
CA ALA A 209 -8.72 31.43 2.70
C ALA A 209 -9.18 30.43 1.63
N THR A 210 -8.97 30.76 0.35
CA THR A 210 -9.27 29.88 -0.79
C THR A 210 -8.44 28.61 -0.76
N LYS A 211 -7.16 28.71 -0.38
CA LYS A 211 -6.28 27.54 -0.21
C LYS A 211 -6.78 26.61 0.88
N LYS A 212 -7.21 27.16 2.02
CA LYS A 212 -7.79 26.39 3.11
C LYS A 212 -9.07 25.67 2.66
N GLU A 213 -10.02 26.36 2.03
CA GLU A 213 -11.27 25.75 1.53
C GLU A 213 -10.99 24.53 0.63
N LYS A 214 -10.02 24.65 -0.28
CA LYS A 214 -9.62 23.54 -1.15
C LYS A 214 -8.99 22.38 -0.38
N ALA A 215 -8.13 22.67 0.60
CA ALA A 215 -7.53 21.64 1.45
C ALA A 215 -8.57 20.94 2.34
N GLU A 216 -9.55 21.67 2.88
CA GLU A 216 -10.66 21.15 3.68
C GLU A 216 -11.53 20.18 2.89
N LYS A 217 -11.83 20.52 1.62
CA LYS A 217 -12.55 19.63 0.71
C LYS A 217 -11.77 18.33 0.50
N GLN A 218 -10.48 18.43 0.18
CA GLN A 218 -9.61 17.25 0.00
C GLN A 218 -9.53 16.40 1.27
N ALA A 219 -9.43 17.04 2.46
CA ALA A 219 -9.45 16.34 3.73
C ALA A 219 -10.77 15.59 3.95
N SER A 220 -11.89 16.28 3.83
CA SER A 220 -13.24 15.75 4.09
C SER A 220 -13.64 14.63 3.13
N GLU A 221 -13.25 14.72 1.86
CA GLU A 221 -13.63 13.76 0.84
C GLU A 221 -12.72 12.52 0.81
N ARG A 222 -11.48 12.61 1.31
CA ARG A 222 -10.47 11.56 1.09
C ARG A 222 -9.80 11.04 2.34
N ILE A 223 -9.64 11.87 3.36
CA ILE A 223 -8.77 11.63 4.50
C ILE A 223 -9.59 11.34 5.76
N THR A 224 -10.37 12.32 6.18
CA THR A 224 -11.22 12.29 7.38
C THR A 224 -12.14 13.50 7.39
N LYS A 225 -13.31 13.37 8.00
CA LYS A 225 -14.21 14.50 8.31
C LYS A 225 -13.87 15.21 9.61
N ASP A 226 -13.00 14.63 10.44
CA ASP A 226 -12.53 15.21 11.69
C ASP A 226 -11.19 15.91 11.47
N TRP A 227 -11.25 17.22 11.29
CA TRP A 227 -10.08 18.07 11.04
C TRP A 227 -10.32 19.46 11.62
N GLU A 228 -9.23 20.16 11.92
CA GLU A 228 -9.24 21.54 12.41
C GLU A 228 -8.04 22.32 11.87
N TRP A 229 -8.15 23.64 11.85
CA TRP A 229 -7.02 24.53 11.64
C TRP A 229 -6.51 25.01 13.00
N ASP A 230 -5.19 24.98 13.20
CA ASP A 230 -4.58 25.65 14.34
C ASP A 230 -4.28 27.13 14.06
N ASP A 231 -3.84 27.85 15.11
CA ASP A 231 -3.53 29.28 15.07
C ASP A 231 -2.40 29.63 14.10
N ASP A 232 -1.54 28.65 13.76
CA ASP A 232 -0.42 28.80 12.84
C ASP A 232 -0.78 28.45 11.39
N ASN A 233 -2.08 28.24 11.10
CA ASN A 233 -2.60 27.79 9.80
C ASN A 233 -2.16 26.39 9.40
N ASN A 234 -1.80 25.52 10.34
CA ASN A 234 -1.57 24.12 10.06
C ASN A 234 -2.91 23.37 10.01
N LEU A 235 -3.00 22.38 9.11
CA LEU A 235 -4.14 21.48 9.03
C LEU A 235 -3.90 20.31 9.98
N VAL A 236 -4.73 20.18 11.00
CA VAL A 236 -4.72 19.04 11.92
C VAL A 236 -5.80 18.07 11.48
N VAL A 237 -5.41 16.81 11.26
CA VAL A 237 -6.35 15.74 10.89
C VAL A 237 -6.40 14.67 11.98
N HIS A 238 -7.63 14.23 12.25
CA HIS A 238 -7.98 13.24 13.26
C HIS A 238 -8.56 12.02 12.55
N GLN A 239 -7.90 10.88 12.70
CA GLN A 239 -8.15 9.72 11.86
C GLN A 239 -8.67 8.58 12.71
N HIS A 240 -9.82 8.02 12.32
CA HIS A 240 -10.52 6.95 13.05
C HIS A 240 -10.58 5.72 12.16
N THR A 241 -9.81 4.69 12.47
CA THR A 241 -9.51 3.63 11.48
C THR A 241 -9.89 2.26 12.00
N VAL A 242 -10.23 1.36 11.07
CA VAL A 242 -10.59 -0.03 11.37
C VAL A 242 -9.37 -0.91 11.05
N PRO A 243 -8.61 -1.35 12.08
CA PRO A 243 -7.32 -2.00 11.91
C PRO A 243 -7.39 -3.49 11.51
N ILE A 244 -8.57 -4.11 11.68
CA ILE A 244 -8.83 -5.51 11.33
C ILE A 244 -10.12 -5.56 10.52
N ARG A 245 -10.05 -6.12 9.32
CA ARG A 245 -11.19 -6.18 8.39
C ARG A 245 -11.39 -7.60 7.89
N TYR A 246 -12.61 -7.95 7.50
CA TYR A 246 -12.84 -9.18 6.74
C TYR A 246 -12.44 -8.97 5.29
N PHE A 247 -11.55 -9.83 4.79
CA PHE A 247 -11.33 -10.00 3.38
C PHE A 247 -12.27 -11.05 2.81
N SER A 248 -12.87 -10.74 1.66
CA SER A 248 -13.52 -11.70 0.77
C SER A 248 -13.41 -11.17 -0.67
N SER A 249 -13.55 -12.06 -1.65
CA SER A 249 -13.50 -11.67 -3.06
C SER A 249 -14.34 -12.61 -3.91
N LYS A 250 -15.15 -12.02 -4.80
CA LYS A 250 -15.92 -12.75 -5.82
C LYS A 250 -15.06 -13.53 -6.82
N TYR A 251 -13.75 -13.25 -6.85
CA TYR A 251 -12.81 -13.92 -7.75
C TYR A 251 -12.18 -15.17 -7.12
N ARG A 252 -12.40 -15.42 -5.81
CA ARG A 252 -11.99 -16.68 -5.16
C ARG A 252 -13.05 -17.75 -5.35
N GLU A 253 -12.62 -18.93 -5.80
CA GLU A 253 -13.52 -20.08 -5.99
C GLU A 253 -13.99 -20.69 -4.67
N ASP A 254 -13.17 -20.58 -3.62
CA ASP A 254 -13.49 -21.12 -2.29
C ASP A 254 -14.44 -20.24 -1.47
N ASN A 255 -14.79 -19.04 -1.97
CA ASN A 255 -15.58 -18.04 -1.27
C ASN A 255 -15.08 -17.73 0.16
N ALA A 256 -13.79 -17.93 0.42
CA ALA A 256 -13.23 -17.75 1.75
C ALA A 256 -13.44 -16.33 2.26
N LYS A 257 -13.86 -16.22 3.52
CA LYS A 257 -13.97 -14.97 4.27
C LYS A 257 -13.11 -15.08 5.52
N TYR A 258 -12.13 -14.20 5.67
CA TYR A 258 -11.18 -14.27 6.79
C TYR A 258 -10.71 -12.88 7.23
N PRO A 259 -10.32 -12.71 8.51
CA PRO A 259 -9.78 -11.45 9.01
C PRO A 259 -8.40 -11.14 8.44
N VAL A 260 -8.12 -9.86 8.20
CA VAL A 260 -6.79 -9.37 7.82
C VAL A 260 -6.44 -8.15 8.65
N PHE A 261 -5.18 -8.02 9.05
CA PHE A 261 -4.67 -6.74 9.52
C PHE A 261 -4.57 -5.76 8.34
N PHE A 262 -5.20 -4.59 8.51
CA PHE A 262 -5.14 -3.47 7.59
C PHE A 262 -4.82 -2.20 8.38
N ASN A 263 -3.54 -1.97 8.66
CA ASN A 263 -3.09 -0.86 9.48
C ASN A 263 -1.61 -0.50 9.23
N SER A 264 -1.12 0.47 9.99
CA SER A 264 0.28 0.94 9.91
C SER A 264 0.95 0.96 11.30
N LEU A 265 0.49 0.13 12.24
CA LEU A 265 0.98 0.16 13.63
C LEU A 265 2.47 -0.13 13.72
N ALA A 266 3.01 -1.09 12.96
CA ALA A 266 4.42 -1.45 12.99
C ALA A 266 5.32 -0.27 12.61
N THR A 267 5.04 0.40 11.48
CA THR A 267 5.85 1.54 11.03
C THR A 267 5.73 2.76 11.95
N TYR A 268 4.53 3.08 12.43
CA TYR A 268 4.34 4.22 13.31
C TYR A 268 4.94 3.96 14.71
N TYR A 269 4.79 2.76 15.25
CA TYR A 269 5.41 2.42 16.53
C TYR A 269 6.93 2.45 16.45
N TYR A 270 7.53 1.92 15.38
CA TYR A 270 8.98 2.01 15.17
C TYR A 270 9.46 3.46 15.17
N THR A 271 8.79 4.32 14.38
CA THR A 271 9.15 5.75 14.29
C THR A 271 8.94 6.50 15.60
N GLN A 272 7.91 6.19 16.38
CA GLN A 272 7.67 6.71 17.73
C GLN A 272 8.77 6.26 18.70
N LYS A 273 9.09 4.95 18.73
CA LYS A 273 10.11 4.35 19.60
C LYS A 273 11.50 4.97 19.39
N HIS A 274 11.82 5.37 18.17
CA HIS A 274 13.08 6.01 17.81
C HIS A 274 13.02 7.55 17.73
N GLY A 275 11.98 8.17 18.29
CA GLY A 275 11.89 9.63 18.49
C GLY A 275 11.71 10.46 17.21
N LYS A 276 11.31 9.84 16.09
CA LYS A 276 11.12 10.50 14.79
C LYS A 276 9.65 10.83 14.48
N PHE A 277 8.72 10.37 15.32
CA PHE A 277 7.28 10.59 15.13
C PHE A 277 6.72 11.38 16.32
N SER A 278 6.18 12.57 16.04
CA SER A 278 5.57 13.46 17.05
C SER A 278 4.11 13.16 17.33
N SER A 279 3.55 12.14 16.68
CA SER A 279 2.13 11.80 16.71
C SER A 279 1.90 10.59 17.60
N THR A 280 0.85 10.65 18.42
CA THR A 280 0.47 9.56 19.33
C THR A 280 -0.39 8.55 18.59
N ILE A 281 -0.03 7.26 18.71
CA ILE A 281 -0.86 6.14 18.27
C ILE A 281 -1.63 5.64 19.50
N GLN A 282 -2.95 5.63 19.42
CA GLN A 282 -3.82 5.20 20.52
C GLN A 282 -5.00 4.40 19.99
N TYR A 283 -5.71 3.73 20.89
CA TYR A 283 -7.07 3.29 20.59
C TYR A 283 -7.97 4.49 20.31
N ASP A 284 -9.10 4.26 19.64
CA ASP A 284 -9.97 5.36 19.22
C ASP A 284 -10.59 6.13 20.41
N ASN A 285 -10.81 5.41 21.51
CA ASN A 285 -11.22 5.95 22.81
C ASN A 285 -10.11 6.69 23.57
N LYS A 286 -8.95 6.93 22.94
CA LYS A 286 -7.75 7.59 23.49
C LYS A 286 -7.01 6.83 24.59
N GLU A 287 -7.37 5.58 24.86
CA GLU A 287 -6.54 4.71 25.69
C GLU A 287 -5.24 4.34 24.95
N ASP A 288 -4.15 4.22 25.70
CA ASP A 288 -2.88 3.77 25.14
C ASP A 288 -2.97 2.30 24.74
N ILE A 289 -2.33 1.97 23.61
CA ILE A 289 -2.15 0.59 23.19
C ILE A 289 -1.02 -0.01 24.05
N PRO A 290 -1.20 -1.19 24.68
CA PRO A 290 -0.16 -1.81 25.50
C PRO A 290 1.17 -1.92 24.74
N THR A 291 2.26 -1.50 25.38
CA THR A 291 3.57 -1.42 24.71
C THR A 291 4.05 -2.80 24.28
N GLU A 292 3.84 -3.82 25.08
CA GLU A 292 4.17 -5.21 24.76
C GLU A 292 3.42 -5.72 23.53
N PHE A 293 2.20 -5.21 23.27
CA PHE A 293 1.45 -5.54 22.06
C PHE A 293 2.04 -4.83 20.84
N LEU A 294 2.41 -3.56 20.96
CA LEU A 294 3.09 -2.81 19.90
C LEU A 294 4.46 -3.42 19.56
N GLU A 295 5.20 -3.89 20.55
CA GLU A 295 6.45 -4.64 20.35
C GLU A 295 6.21 -5.96 19.62
N ALA A 296 5.18 -6.72 20.02
CA ALA A 296 4.80 -7.94 19.32
C ALA A 296 4.36 -7.69 17.88
N ILE A 297 3.63 -6.60 17.61
CA ILE A 297 3.26 -6.18 16.25
C ILE A 297 4.52 -5.91 15.42
N LEU A 298 5.45 -5.09 15.92
CA LEU A 298 6.67 -4.77 15.19
C LEU A 298 7.52 -6.02 14.94
N GLU A 299 7.74 -6.84 15.96
CA GLU A 299 8.53 -8.06 15.86
C GLU A 299 7.95 -9.06 14.84
N ASN A 300 6.65 -9.34 14.91
CA ASN A 300 6.02 -10.29 13.99
C ASN A 300 5.86 -9.70 12.57
N SER A 301 5.73 -8.38 12.44
CA SER A 301 5.75 -7.73 11.12
C SER A 301 7.06 -7.95 10.36
N ILE A 302 8.18 -8.15 11.08
CA ILE A 302 9.50 -8.43 10.49
C ILE A 302 9.70 -9.94 10.28
N LYS A 303 9.27 -10.76 11.25
CA LYS A 303 9.42 -12.23 11.16
C LYS A 303 8.64 -12.86 10.00
N LEU A 304 7.52 -12.26 9.61
CA LEU A 304 6.61 -12.78 8.59
C LEU A 304 6.92 -12.24 7.19
N GLU A 305 8.00 -11.49 7.00
CA GLU A 305 8.29 -10.85 5.72
C GLU A 305 8.70 -11.86 4.64
N TYR A 306 7.93 -11.88 3.55
CA TYR A 306 8.46 -12.26 2.26
C TYR A 306 9.25 -11.09 1.68
N ASN A 307 10.57 -11.25 1.57
CA ASN A 307 11.45 -10.21 1.04
C ASN A 307 11.60 -10.32 -0.48
N HIS A 308 10.84 -9.50 -1.23
CA HIS A 308 10.91 -9.56 -2.68
C HIS A 308 12.24 -9.03 -3.21
N LYS A 309 13.09 -9.96 -3.68
CA LYS A 309 14.34 -9.66 -4.37
C LYS A 309 14.06 -9.25 -5.81
N TRP A 310 14.19 -7.95 -6.04
CA TRP A 310 13.90 -7.32 -7.32
C TRP A 310 14.81 -7.81 -8.43
N LYS A 311 14.23 -8.06 -9.60
CA LYS A 311 14.92 -8.05 -10.88
C LYS A 311 14.45 -6.86 -11.71
N LYS A 312 15.35 -6.34 -12.54
CA LYS A 312 15.02 -5.29 -13.49
C LYS A 312 13.84 -5.72 -14.38
N GLY A 313 12.83 -4.87 -14.47
CA GLY A 313 11.60 -5.09 -15.23
C GLY A 313 10.50 -5.83 -14.46
N ASP A 314 10.74 -6.28 -13.22
CA ASP A 314 9.68 -6.85 -12.41
C ASP A 314 8.57 -5.83 -12.13
N ILE A 315 7.32 -6.30 -12.24
CA ILE A 315 6.11 -5.58 -11.88
C ILE A 315 5.40 -6.37 -10.78
N ALA A 316 5.53 -5.95 -9.53
CA ALA A 316 4.75 -6.50 -8.43
C ALA A 316 3.41 -5.76 -8.33
N ILE A 317 2.31 -6.51 -8.33
CA ILE A 317 0.96 -6.01 -8.09
C ILE A 317 0.51 -6.53 -6.73
N VAL A 318 0.14 -5.63 -5.83
CA VAL A 318 -0.19 -5.93 -4.44
C VAL A 318 -1.63 -5.53 -4.17
N ASP A 319 -2.43 -6.46 -3.64
CA ASP A 319 -3.75 -6.17 -3.07
C ASP A 319 -3.53 -5.56 -1.67
N ASN A 320 -3.71 -4.24 -1.61
CA ASN A 320 -3.45 -3.44 -0.42
C ASN A 320 -4.32 -3.83 0.78
N TYR A 321 -5.47 -4.49 0.58
CA TYR A 321 -6.27 -5.01 1.70
C TYR A 321 -5.67 -6.25 2.34
N GLN A 322 -5.09 -7.13 1.52
CA GLN A 322 -4.57 -8.41 1.98
C GLN A 322 -3.13 -8.32 2.43
N VAL A 323 -2.37 -7.34 1.95
CA VAL A 323 -0.92 -7.34 2.06
C VAL A 323 -0.43 -5.98 2.54
N SER A 324 0.32 -5.99 3.63
CA SER A 324 1.15 -4.84 4.01
C SER A 324 2.50 -4.94 3.33
N HIS A 325 3.16 -3.80 3.14
CA HIS A 325 4.49 -3.73 2.56
C HIS A 325 5.41 -2.79 3.34
N GLY A 326 6.70 -2.92 3.06
CA GLY A 326 7.74 -2.02 3.54
C GLY A 326 8.81 -1.77 2.49
N ARG A 327 9.99 -1.36 2.94
CA ARG A 327 11.19 -1.19 2.13
C ARG A 327 12.41 -1.46 3.01
N LEU A 328 13.23 -2.44 2.64
CA LEU A 328 14.53 -2.57 3.29
C LEU A 328 15.49 -1.49 2.78
N GLY A 329 16.36 -1.03 3.67
CA GLY A 329 17.47 -0.15 3.29
C GLY A 329 18.41 -0.84 2.32
N TRP A 330 19.14 -0.06 1.53
CA TRP A 330 20.15 -0.59 0.61
C TRP A 330 21.44 0.21 0.59
N SER A 331 22.50 -0.41 0.07
CA SER A 331 23.83 0.17 -0.06
C SER A 331 24.57 -0.39 -1.30
N ASN A 332 25.77 0.15 -1.57
CA ASN A 332 26.74 -0.28 -2.60
C ASN A 332 26.31 -0.19 -4.07
N GLY A 333 25.02 0.02 -4.37
CA GLY A 333 24.50 0.11 -5.73
C GLY A 333 23.31 1.06 -5.85
N SER A 334 22.65 1.03 -7.00
CA SER A 334 21.46 1.84 -7.29
C SER A 334 20.20 0.99 -7.36
N ARG A 335 19.09 1.57 -6.91
CA ARG A 335 17.76 0.96 -6.93
C ARG A 335 16.74 1.99 -7.36
N LYS A 336 15.97 1.67 -8.40
CA LYS A 336 14.88 2.51 -8.91
C LYS A 336 13.60 1.71 -9.02
N VAL A 337 12.72 1.89 -8.04
CA VAL A 337 11.36 1.37 -8.04
C VAL A 337 10.38 2.52 -8.19
N VAL A 338 9.44 2.39 -9.13
CA VAL A 338 8.35 3.34 -9.35
C VAL A 338 7.02 2.75 -8.92
N VAL A 339 6.03 3.62 -8.66
CA VAL A 339 4.75 3.25 -8.06
C VAL A 339 3.58 3.77 -8.89
N SER A 340 2.54 2.95 -9.00
CA SER A 340 1.21 3.34 -9.48
C SER A 340 0.14 2.79 -8.54
N MET A 341 -0.95 3.54 -8.33
CA MET A 341 -1.99 3.20 -7.37
C MET A 341 -3.36 3.25 -8.04
N TRP A 342 -4.18 2.23 -7.80
CA TRP A 342 -5.47 2.06 -8.46
C TRP A 342 -6.51 1.58 -7.45
N ASP A 343 -7.76 1.96 -7.69
CA ASP A 343 -8.91 1.59 -6.85
C ASP A 343 -10.00 0.95 -7.70
N ASP A 344 -10.87 0.17 -7.09
CA ASP A 344 -12.03 -0.41 -7.75
C ASP A 344 -12.97 0.73 -8.21
N VAL A 345 -13.55 0.62 -9.40
CA VAL A 345 -14.61 1.57 -9.83
C VAL A 345 -15.80 1.48 -8.86
N GLU A 346 -16.19 0.26 -8.52
CA GLU A 346 -17.19 -0.09 -7.50
C GLU A 346 -16.48 -0.52 -6.22
N LYS A 347 -16.44 0.35 -5.20
CA LYS A 347 -15.77 0.03 -3.94
C LYS A 347 -16.41 -1.20 -3.30
N LEU A 348 -15.62 -2.25 -3.14
CA LEU A 348 -15.97 -3.41 -2.35
C LEU A 348 -15.99 -3.02 -0.86
N ASP A 349 -16.98 -3.52 -0.13
CA ASP A 349 -17.05 -3.34 1.31
C ASP A 349 -16.13 -4.36 1.99
N TYR A 350 -15.19 -3.85 2.79
CA TYR A 350 -14.30 -4.62 3.64
C TYR A 350 -14.66 -4.32 5.10
N PRO A 351 -15.71 -4.98 5.61
CA PRO A 351 -16.29 -4.62 6.90
C PRO A 351 -15.30 -4.91 8.03
N ALA A 352 -15.48 -4.22 9.15
CA ALA A 352 -14.72 -4.50 10.36
C ALA A 352 -14.86 -5.98 10.75
N TRP A 353 -13.76 -6.58 11.18
CA TRP A 353 -13.82 -7.90 11.81
C TRP A 353 -14.52 -7.78 13.17
N VAL A 354 -15.45 -8.69 13.44
CA VAL A 354 -16.19 -8.73 14.71
C VAL A 354 -15.75 -9.97 15.50
N PRO A 355 -15.10 -9.79 16.67
CA PRO A 355 -14.68 -10.89 17.51
C PRO A 355 -15.84 -11.82 17.89
N GLY A 356 -15.64 -13.14 17.76
CA GLY A 356 -16.64 -14.14 18.12
C GLY A 356 -17.67 -14.47 17.04
N GLU A 357 -17.73 -13.73 15.93
CA GLU A 357 -18.40 -14.21 14.72
C GLU A 357 -17.46 -15.21 14.02
N HIS A 358 -17.82 -16.50 14.06
CA HIS A 358 -17.09 -17.49 13.28
C HIS A 358 -17.28 -17.21 11.79
N SER A 359 -16.17 -17.04 11.07
CA SER A 359 -16.14 -17.08 9.60
C SER A 359 -16.71 -18.43 9.15
N LYS A 360 -17.94 -18.41 8.64
CA LYS A 360 -18.59 -19.58 8.05
C LYS A 360 -17.99 -19.95 6.71
#